data_AF-A0A9P9HMX9-F1
#
_entry.id   AF-A0A9P9HMX9-F1
#
_cell.length_a   1.000
_cell.length_b   1.000
_cell.length_c   1.000
_cell.angle_alpha   90.00
_cell.angle_beta   90.00
_cell.angle_gamma   90.00
#
_symmetry.space_group_name_H-M   'P 1'
#
loop_
_entity.id
_entity.type
_entity.pdbx_description
1 polymer ?
#
loop_
_entity_poly.entity_id
_entity_poly.type
_entity_poly.pdbx_seq_one_letter_code
_entity_poly.pdbx_strand_id
1 'polypeptide(L)'
;MASAAQKYTQDLLARAHSPDSANRIYSEKIQHRTLILRPTSPPPSTVNARVARRKARQEKKAQQKQRPKPLSSRERRTLGLQDIPKDGQKYHIYEPLSQLWLGYARELLGNDLYTGGPGAAVKLASAEFHGAPIQVARSHCPSRVGIQGVVVRDRKFVLEIITKKRGLKVVPKEGTIFRIEVPVEKNASGGEDKADKQFAFEVLGDQMMLRAPDRANRKFKSHFLANI
;
A
#
# COMPACT_ATOMS: atom_id res chain seq x y z
N MET A 1 -21.86 -12.32 75.27
CA MET A 1 -23.02 -11.49 74.92
C MET A 1 -23.33 -11.71 73.44
N ALA A 2 -24.48 -12.30 73.09
CA ALA A 2 -24.86 -12.51 71.68
C ALA A 2 -24.99 -11.15 70.96
N SER A 3 -24.48 -11.05 69.74
CA SER A 3 -24.51 -9.79 68.99
C SER A 3 -25.95 -9.44 68.59
N ALA A 4 -26.24 -8.15 68.41
CA ALA A 4 -27.59 -7.69 68.06
C ALA A 4 -28.13 -8.35 66.78
N ALA A 5 -27.26 -8.60 65.80
CA ALA A 5 -27.62 -9.29 64.57
C ALA A 5 -28.01 -10.76 64.81
N GLN A 6 -27.30 -11.45 65.72
CA GLN A 6 -27.60 -12.84 66.06
C GLN A 6 -28.97 -12.98 66.70
N LYS A 7 -29.29 -12.08 67.64
CA LYS A 7 -30.61 -12.01 68.28
C LYS A 7 -31.72 -11.75 67.26
N TYR A 8 -31.50 -10.83 66.32
CA TYR A 8 -32.48 -10.53 65.28
C TYR A 8 -32.78 -11.74 64.38
N THR A 9 -31.75 -12.48 63.95
CA THR A 9 -31.96 -13.72 63.17
C THR A 9 -32.69 -14.81 63.95
N GLN A 10 -32.41 -14.95 65.25
CA GLN A 10 -33.09 -15.93 66.10
C GLN A 10 -34.57 -15.55 66.30
N ASP A 11 -34.87 -14.28 66.54
CA ASP A 11 -36.24 -13.77 66.64
C ASP A 11 -37.03 -14.00 65.34
N LEU A 12 -36.37 -13.88 64.19
CA LEU A 12 -36.99 -14.13 62.89
C LEU A 12 -37.32 -15.62 62.69
N LEU A 13 -36.43 -16.52 63.11
CA LEU A 13 -36.67 -17.97 63.07
C LEU A 13 -37.78 -18.41 64.04
N ALA A 14 -37.83 -17.80 65.22
CA ALA A 14 -38.83 -18.08 66.26
C ALA A 14 -40.27 -17.76 65.82
N ARG A 15 -40.45 -16.92 64.78
CA ARG A 15 -41.78 -16.64 64.20
C ARG A 15 -42.36 -17.84 63.41
N ALA A 16 -41.51 -18.72 62.90
CA ALA A 16 -41.91 -19.83 62.03
C ALA A 16 -41.66 -21.22 62.63
N HIS A 17 -40.84 -21.31 63.69
CA HIS A 17 -40.41 -22.57 64.27
C HIS A 17 -40.49 -22.55 65.80
N SER A 18 -40.65 -23.74 66.42
CA SER A 18 -40.55 -23.90 67.87
C SER A 18 -39.19 -23.42 68.38
N PRO A 19 -39.07 -22.94 69.63
CA PRO A 19 -37.83 -22.35 70.14
C PRO A 19 -36.63 -23.30 70.02
N ASP A 20 -36.83 -24.60 70.28
CA ASP A 20 -35.78 -25.62 70.12
C ASP A 20 -35.35 -25.81 68.66
N SER A 21 -36.31 -25.81 67.74
CA SER A 21 -36.03 -25.94 66.31
C SER A 21 -35.32 -24.71 65.75
N ALA A 22 -35.72 -23.51 66.19
CA ALA A 22 -35.11 -22.24 65.81
C ALA A 22 -33.65 -22.16 66.26
N ASN A 23 -33.37 -22.54 67.51
CA ASN A 23 -32.01 -22.57 68.04
C ASN A 23 -31.12 -23.58 67.30
N ARG A 24 -31.64 -24.78 67.00
CA ARG A 24 -30.92 -25.80 66.23
C ARG A 24 -30.61 -25.34 64.79
N ILE A 25 -31.58 -24.75 64.10
CA ILE A 25 -31.38 -24.24 62.73
C ILE A 25 -30.34 -23.13 62.72
N TYR A 26 -30.39 -22.24 63.72
CA TYR A 26 -29.46 -21.14 63.83
C TYR A 26 -28.03 -21.63 64.05
N SER A 27 -27.80 -22.53 65.01
CA SER A 27 -26.46 -23.04 65.34
C SER A 27 -25.86 -23.89 64.21
N GLU A 28 -26.64 -24.81 63.65
CA GLU A 28 -26.13 -25.75 62.63
C GLU A 28 -26.00 -25.11 61.25
N LYS A 29 -26.99 -24.31 60.82
CA LYS A 29 -27.13 -23.92 59.40
C LYS A 29 -26.75 -22.47 59.10
N ILE A 30 -26.73 -21.60 60.11
CA ILE A 30 -26.59 -20.14 59.90
C ILE A 30 -25.31 -19.62 60.55
N GLN A 31 -25.07 -19.92 61.83
CA GLN A 31 -23.97 -19.33 62.60
C GLN A 31 -22.58 -19.54 61.96
N HIS A 32 -22.35 -20.71 61.36
CA HIS A 32 -21.07 -21.07 60.75
C HIS A 32 -21.09 -21.05 59.23
N ARG A 33 -22.18 -20.60 58.60
CA ARG A 33 -22.29 -20.56 57.14
C ARG A 33 -21.59 -19.32 56.61
N THR A 34 -20.44 -19.54 55.96
CA THR A 34 -19.72 -18.48 55.26
C THR A 34 -20.53 -18.00 54.05
N LEU A 35 -21.02 -16.76 54.11
CA LEU A 35 -21.61 -16.10 52.94
C LEU A 35 -20.47 -15.69 52.00
N ILE A 36 -20.28 -16.46 50.93
CA ILE A 36 -19.40 -16.07 49.84
C ILE A 36 -20.08 -14.90 49.10
N LEU A 37 -19.75 -13.68 49.52
CA LEU A 37 -20.15 -12.48 48.80
C LEU A 37 -19.41 -12.46 47.47
N ARG A 38 -20.00 -13.06 46.44
CA ARG A 38 -19.61 -12.77 45.06
C ARG A 38 -20.10 -11.36 44.76
N PRO A 39 -19.22 -10.41 44.38
CA PRO A 39 -19.65 -9.11 43.90
C PRO A 39 -20.66 -9.35 42.78
N THR A 40 -21.88 -8.85 42.96
CA THR A 40 -22.97 -8.95 41.98
C THR A 40 -22.50 -8.52 40.59
N SER A 41 -23.02 -9.19 39.56
CA SER A 41 -22.87 -8.87 38.13
C SER A 41 -22.96 -7.37 37.79
N PRO A 42 -22.25 -6.89 36.74
CA PRO A 42 -20.87 -7.15 36.34
C PRO A 42 -19.91 -6.08 36.93
N PRO A 43 -18.57 -6.30 36.91
CA PRO A 43 -17.63 -5.34 37.46
C PRO A 43 -17.73 -3.98 36.73
N PRO A 44 -17.48 -2.85 37.41
CA PRO A 44 -17.54 -1.50 36.81
C PRO A 44 -16.67 -1.37 35.55
N SER A 45 -15.65 -2.23 35.40
CA SER A 45 -14.85 -2.36 34.18
C SER A 45 -15.66 -2.69 32.91
N THR A 46 -16.81 -3.35 32.99
CA THR A 46 -17.65 -3.69 31.82
C THR A 46 -18.54 -2.52 31.36
N VAL A 47 -19.08 -1.73 32.30
CA VAL A 47 -19.72 -0.43 32.03
C VAL A 47 -18.66 0.54 31.47
N ASN A 48 -17.47 0.55 32.08
CA ASN A 48 -16.34 1.35 31.65
C ASN A 48 -15.80 0.94 30.28
N ALA A 49 -15.77 -0.35 29.91
CA ALA A 49 -15.29 -0.79 28.61
C ALA A 49 -16.21 -0.33 27.47
N ARG A 50 -17.54 -0.41 27.66
CA ARG A 50 -18.50 0.07 26.66
C ARG A 50 -18.45 1.60 26.52
N VAL A 51 -18.36 2.31 27.65
CA VAL A 51 -18.23 3.78 27.67
C VAL A 51 -16.89 4.23 27.07
N ALA A 52 -15.78 3.55 27.39
CA ALA A 52 -14.47 3.82 26.82
C ALA A 52 -14.44 3.59 25.30
N ARG A 53 -15.04 2.50 24.79
CA ARG A 53 -15.19 2.27 23.35
C ARG A 53 -16.04 3.36 22.68
N ARG A 54 -17.11 3.82 23.34
CA ARG A 54 -17.95 4.93 22.84
C ARG A 54 -17.18 6.25 22.80
N LYS A 55 -16.43 6.57 23.86
CA LYS A 55 -15.58 7.77 23.96
C LYS A 55 -14.48 7.75 22.90
N ALA A 56 -13.74 6.65 22.76
CA ALA A 56 -12.74 6.48 21.71
C ALA A 56 -13.32 6.63 20.29
N ARG A 57 -14.53 6.11 20.04
CA ARG A 57 -15.22 6.29 18.74
C ARG A 57 -15.63 7.75 18.51
N GLN A 58 -16.08 8.45 19.55
CA GLN A 58 -16.44 9.88 19.49
C GLN A 58 -15.20 10.75 19.27
N GLU A 59 -14.11 10.50 20.00
CA GLU A 59 -12.82 11.18 19.83
C GLU A 59 -12.27 10.96 18.43
N LYS A 60 -12.28 9.72 17.92
CA LYS A 60 -11.89 9.42 16.53
C LYS A 60 -12.76 10.14 15.50
N LYS A 61 -14.08 10.25 15.75
CA LYS A 61 -15.00 11.01 14.89
C LYS A 61 -14.75 12.52 14.97
N ALA A 62 -14.41 13.05 16.14
CA ALA A 62 -14.05 14.46 16.32
C ALA A 62 -12.73 14.79 15.62
N GLN A 63 -11.71 13.94 15.76
CA GLN A 63 -10.42 14.08 15.05
C GLN A 63 -10.58 13.96 13.53
N GLN A 64 -11.45 13.06 13.04
CA GLN A 64 -11.73 12.97 11.59
C GLN A 64 -12.39 14.22 11.02
N LYS A 65 -13.17 14.98 11.81
CA LYS A 65 -13.79 16.24 11.38
C LYS A 65 -12.82 17.41 11.31
N GLN A 66 -11.69 17.36 12.01
CA GLN A 66 -10.67 18.41 11.97
C GLN A 66 -9.88 18.43 10.66
N ARG A 67 -9.78 17.29 9.98
CA ARG A 67 -9.11 17.20 8.67
C ARG A 67 -10.13 17.49 7.57
N PRO A 68 -9.82 18.37 6.60
CA PRO A 68 -10.70 18.53 5.44
C PRO A 68 -10.87 17.17 4.76
N LYS A 69 -12.09 16.91 4.29
CA LYS A 69 -12.38 15.67 3.55
C LYS A 69 -11.43 15.59 2.35
N PRO A 70 -10.77 14.44 2.10
CA PRO A 70 -9.95 14.31 0.91
C PRO A 70 -10.82 14.48 -0.33
N LEU A 71 -10.27 15.13 -1.35
CA LEU A 71 -10.98 15.36 -2.60
C LEU A 71 -11.46 14.04 -3.21
N SER A 72 -12.72 14.01 -3.63
CA SER A 72 -13.27 12.87 -4.36
C SER A 72 -12.58 12.70 -5.71
N SER A 73 -12.63 11.50 -6.29
CA SER A 73 -12.07 11.27 -7.63
C SER A 73 -12.73 12.14 -8.70
N ARG A 74 -14.01 12.55 -8.52
CA ARG A 74 -14.69 13.49 -9.42
C ARG A 74 -14.12 14.89 -9.26
N GLU A 75 -14.03 15.40 -8.03
CA GLU A 75 -13.41 16.71 -7.74
C GLU A 75 -11.98 16.81 -8.29
N ARG A 76 -11.17 15.76 -8.13
CA ARG A 76 -9.79 15.75 -8.65
C ARG A 76 -9.70 15.83 -10.17
N ARG A 77 -10.68 15.25 -10.89
CA ARG A 77 -10.77 15.35 -12.35
C ARG A 77 -11.26 16.73 -12.79
N THR A 78 -12.27 17.27 -12.10
CA THR A 78 -12.78 18.62 -12.38
C THR A 78 -11.70 19.69 -12.18
N LEU A 79 -10.85 19.53 -11.16
CA LEU A 79 -9.72 20.41 -10.90
C LEU A 79 -8.53 20.18 -11.84
N GLY A 80 -8.54 19.15 -12.70
CA GLY A 80 -7.43 18.85 -13.60
C GLY A 80 -6.11 18.56 -12.89
N LEU A 81 -6.14 18.13 -11.61
CA LEU A 81 -4.94 17.94 -10.77
C LEU A 81 -3.92 16.94 -11.35
N GLN A 82 -4.37 16.09 -12.27
CA GLN A 82 -3.53 15.08 -12.93
C GLN A 82 -3.20 15.45 -14.38
N ASP A 83 -3.73 16.56 -14.89
CA ASP A 83 -3.50 16.95 -16.27
C ASP A 83 -2.24 17.81 -16.35
N ILE A 84 -1.45 17.59 -17.40
CA ILE A 84 -0.23 18.35 -17.63
C ILE A 84 -0.63 19.54 -18.48
N PRO A 85 -0.46 20.79 -18.00
CA PRO A 85 -0.74 21.98 -18.80
C PRO A 85 0.03 21.95 -20.12
N LYS A 86 -0.53 22.54 -21.17
CA LYS A 86 0.08 22.55 -22.51
C LYS A 86 1.50 23.13 -22.49
N ASP A 87 1.76 24.13 -21.65
CA ASP A 87 3.08 24.74 -21.49
C ASP A 87 4.13 23.77 -20.95
N GLY A 88 3.69 22.81 -20.13
CA GLY A 88 4.52 21.73 -19.61
C GLY A 88 4.71 20.57 -20.59
N GLN A 89 3.99 20.51 -21.71
CA GLN A 89 4.08 19.44 -22.71
C GLN A 89 5.18 19.71 -23.75
N LYS A 90 6.32 20.25 -23.33
CA LYS A 90 7.47 20.53 -24.19
C LYS A 90 8.58 19.52 -23.91
N TYR A 91 9.12 18.91 -24.97
CA TYR A 91 10.13 17.86 -24.86
C TYR A 91 11.37 18.31 -24.07
N HIS A 92 11.87 19.53 -24.31
CA HIS A 92 13.08 20.07 -23.68
C HIS A 92 12.99 20.11 -22.14
N ILE A 93 11.78 20.19 -21.56
CA ILE A 93 11.58 20.23 -20.11
C ILE A 93 11.96 18.88 -19.48
N TYR A 94 11.76 17.79 -20.23
CA TYR A 94 11.98 16.42 -19.76
C TYR A 94 13.35 15.86 -20.15
N GLU A 95 14.16 16.60 -20.88
CA GLU A 95 15.50 16.16 -21.28
C GLU A 95 16.44 15.95 -20.08
N PRO A 96 16.52 16.87 -19.09
CA PRO A 96 17.30 16.63 -17.86
C PRO A 96 16.78 15.42 -17.07
N LEU A 97 15.46 15.20 -17.07
CA LEU A 97 14.86 14.03 -16.41
C LEU A 97 15.30 12.73 -17.09
N SER A 98 15.44 12.73 -18.42
CA SER A 98 15.97 11.57 -19.14
C SER A 98 17.44 11.29 -18.85
N GLN A 99 18.26 12.32 -18.69
CA GLN A 99 19.66 12.17 -18.29
C GLN A 99 19.78 11.61 -16.87
N LEU A 100 18.96 12.09 -15.94
CA LEU A 100 18.89 11.56 -14.59
C LEU A 100 18.50 10.08 -14.59
N TRP A 101 17.50 9.71 -15.39
CA TRP A 101 17.07 8.32 -15.50
C TRP A 101 18.17 7.42 -16.08
N LEU A 102 18.92 7.89 -17.07
CA LEU A 102 20.07 7.15 -17.62
C LEU A 102 21.16 6.91 -16.57
N GLY A 103 21.45 7.91 -15.72
CA GLY A 103 22.36 7.76 -14.58
C GLY A 103 21.85 6.70 -13.59
N TYR A 104 20.58 6.79 -13.19
CA TYR A 104 19.93 5.80 -12.35
C TYR A 104 19.99 4.38 -12.93
N ALA A 105 19.72 4.22 -14.23
CA ALA A 105 19.76 2.91 -14.88
C ALA A 105 21.17 2.30 -14.88
N ARG A 106 22.22 3.12 -15.06
CA ARG A 106 23.61 2.68 -14.96
C ARG A 106 23.98 2.24 -13.56
N GLU A 107 23.60 3.01 -12.54
CA GLU A 107 23.85 2.63 -11.14
C GLU A 107 23.08 1.36 -10.73
N LEU A 108 21.83 1.23 -11.16
CA LEU A 108 21.00 0.06 -10.88
C LEU A 108 21.57 -1.22 -11.49
N LEU A 109 21.97 -1.15 -12.76
CA LEU A 109 22.49 -2.30 -13.50
C LEU A 109 23.94 -2.61 -13.09
N GLY A 110 24.78 -1.60 -12.88
CA GLY A 110 26.19 -1.77 -12.56
C GLY A 110 26.88 -2.69 -13.57
N ASN A 111 27.44 -3.80 -13.09
CA ASN A 111 28.09 -4.80 -13.95
C ASN A 111 27.11 -5.54 -14.88
N ASP A 112 25.82 -5.60 -14.54
CA ASP A 112 24.81 -6.27 -15.35
C ASP A 112 24.57 -5.55 -16.70
N LEU A 113 25.04 -4.31 -16.83
CA LEU A 113 24.97 -3.54 -18.07
C LEU A 113 25.84 -4.16 -19.19
N TYR A 114 26.92 -4.85 -18.82
CA TYR A 114 27.84 -5.49 -19.77
C TYR A 114 27.48 -6.95 -20.05
N THR A 115 26.93 -7.65 -19.05
CA THR A 115 26.62 -9.09 -19.11
C THR A 115 25.19 -9.35 -19.57
N GLY A 116 24.26 -8.48 -19.18
CA GLY A 116 22.83 -8.71 -19.31
C GLY A 116 22.33 -9.90 -18.49
N GLY A 117 21.23 -10.49 -18.92
CA GLY A 117 20.70 -11.74 -18.37
C GLY A 117 19.63 -11.58 -17.29
N PRO A 118 19.28 -12.69 -16.60
CA PRO A 118 18.15 -12.72 -15.66
C PRO A 118 18.30 -11.77 -14.47
N GLY A 119 19.53 -11.57 -13.97
CA GLY A 119 19.81 -10.62 -12.88
C GLY A 119 19.42 -9.19 -13.24
N ALA A 120 19.84 -8.74 -14.44
CA ALA A 120 19.45 -7.46 -15.01
C ALA A 120 17.91 -7.35 -15.15
N ALA A 121 17.28 -8.41 -15.68
CA ALA A 121 15.84 -8.44 -15.92
C ALA A 121 15.03 -8.30 -14.62
N VAL A 122 15.45 -8.94 -13.52
CA VAL A 122 14.77 -8.82 -12.22
C VAL A 122 14.86 -7.40 -11.67
N LYS A 123 16.03 -6.77 -11.75
CA LYS A 123 16.22 -5.37 -11.34
C LYS A 123 15.32 -4.43 -12.16
N LEU A 124 15.33 -4.59 -13.48
CA LEU A 124 14.53 -3.79 -14.41
C LEU A 124 13.02 -4.02 -14.24
N ALA A 125 12.57 -5.23 -13.88
CA ALA A 125 11.15 -5.50 -13.62
C ALA A 125 10.60 -4.68 -12.43
N SER A 126 11.43 -4.44 -11.42
CA SER A 126 11.10 -3.61 -10.26
C SER A 126 11.41 -2.12 -10.45
N ALA A 127 12.11 -1.75 -11.53
CA ALA A 127 12.61 -0.40 -11.73
C ALA A 127 11.51 0.63 -12.03
N GLU A 128 11.87 1.88 -11.80
CA GLU A 128 11.06 3.04 -12.17
C GLU A 128 11.31 3.41 -13.64
N PHE A 129 10.26 3.75 -14.39
CA PHE A 129 10.37 4.14 -15.80
C PHE A 129 9.95 5.58 -16.06
N HIS A 130 9.57 6.35 -15.04
CA HIS A 130 9.40 7.80 -15.18
C HIS A 130 10.72 8.45 -15.56
N GLY A 131 10.75 9.20 -16.65
CA GLY A 131 11.97 9.79 -17.21
C GLY A 131 12.70 8.89 -18.20
N ALA A 132 12.32 7.62 -18.38
CA ALA A 132 13.04 6.73 -19.28
C ALA A 132 12.89 7.18 -20.75
N PRO A 133 13.99 7.25 -21.53
CA PRO A 133 13.91 7.36 -22.98
C PRO A 133 13.44 6.01 -23.55
N ILE A 134 12.32 6.03 -24.26
CA ILE A 134 11.62 4.82 -24.69
C ILE A 134 11.23 4.92 -26.16
N GLN A 135 11.24 3.77 -26.83
CA GLN A 135 10.73 3.60 -28.18
C GLN A 135 9.73 2.45 -28.22
N VAL A 136 8.62 2.63 -28.93
CA VAL A 136 7.68 1.54 -29.21
C VAL A 136 8.27 0.66 -30.32
N ALA A 137 8.81 -0.49 -29.95
CA ALA A 137 9.41 -1.46 -30.88
C ALA A 137 8.34 -2.27 -31.61
N ARG A 138 7.33 -2.75 -30.86
CA ARG A 138 6.20 -3.51 -31.41
C ARG A 138 4.89 -3.05 -30.78
N SER A 139 3.81 -3.05 -31.56
CA SER A 139 2.47 -2.79 -31.06
C SER A 139 1.45 -3.55 -31.93
N HIS A 140 0.36 -4.01 -31.32
CA HIS A 140 -0.80 -4.51 -32.05
C HIS A 140 -1.38 -3.45 -33.01
N CYS A 141 -1.21 -2.16 -32.70
CA CYS A 141 -1.61 -1.07 -33.58
C CYS A 141 -0.37 -0.53 -34.33
N PRO A 142 -0.23 -0.77 -35.65
CA PRO A 142 0.97 -0.38 -36.40
C PRO A 142 1.27 1.12 -36.37
N SER A 143 0.24 1.97 -36.23
CA SER A 143 0.40 3.44 -36.16
C SER A 143 1.18 3.92 -34.93
N ARG A 144 1.33 3.08 -33.90
CA ARG A 144 2.06 3.39 -32.67
C ARG A 144 3.52 2.97 -32.71
N VAL A 145 3.88 2.09 -33.64
CA VAL A 145 5.25 1.61 -33.80
C VAL A 145 6.15 2.78 -34.20
N GLY A 146 7.34 2.84 -33.59
CA GLY A 146 8.29 3.93 -33.82
C GLY A 146 8.03 5.22 -33.06
N ILE A 147 6.98 5.29 -32.21
CA ILE A 147 6.86 6.40 -31.26
C ILE A 147 8.07 6.36 -30.32
N GLN A 148 8.86 7.43 -30.34
CA GLN A 148 10.04 7.60 -29.50
C GLN A 148 9.90 8.88 -28.67
N GLY A 149 10.30 8.82 -27.40
CA GLY A 149 10.23 9.96 -26.50
C GLY A 149 10.64 9.62 -25.07
N VAL A 150 10.33 10.54 -24.15
CA VAL A 150 10.59 10.36 -22.72
C VAL A 150 9.28 10.00 -22.02
N VAL A 151 9.31 9.02 -21.12
CA VAL A 151 8.14 8.69 -20.29
C VAL A 151 7.92 9.80 -19.27
N VAL A 152 6.80 10.50 -19.39
CA VAL A 152 6.40 11.54 -18.44
C VAL A 152 5.66 10.93 -17.26
N ARG A 153 4.79 9.95 -17.53
CA ARG A 153 3.97 9.32 -16.51
C ARG A 153 3.75 7.85 -16.78
N ASP A 154 3.92 7.06 -15.74
CA ASP A 154 3.61 5.65 -15.72
C ASP A 154 2.28 5.40 -15.00
N ARG A 155 1.22 5.17 -15.79
CA ARG A 155 -0.10 4.78 -15.26
C ARG A 155 -0.26 3.27 -15.33
N LYS A 156 -1.27 2.75 -14.62
CA LYS A 156 -1.53 1.31 -14.56
C LYS A 156 -1.55 0.64 -15.94
N PHE A 157 -2.28 1.19 -16.90
CA PHE A 157 -2.49 0.57 -18.22
C PHE A 157 -1.85 1.31 -19.39
N VAL A 158 -1.34 2.52 -19.15
CA VAL A 158 -0.85 3.40 -20.21
C VAL A 158 0.45 4.07 -19.78
N LEU A 159 1.32 4.35 -20.73
CA LEU A 159 2.46 5.26 -20.57
C LEU A 159 2.16 6.56 -21.30
N GLU A 160 2.40 7.69 -20.64
CA GLU A 160 2.36 9.01 -21.26
C GLU A 160 3.79 9.35 -21.70
N ILE A 161 4.01 9.46 -23.00
CA ILE A 161 5.33 9.64 -23.63
C ILE A 161 5.35 11.01 -24.30
N ILE A 162 6.30 11.87 -23.95
CA ILE A 162 6.53 13.15 -24.63
C ILE A 162 7.45 12.91 -25.83
N THR A 163 6.94 13.19 -27.03
CA THR A 163 7.70 13.04 -28.28
C THR A 163 8.32 14.38 -28.69
N LYS A 164 9.45 14.34 -29.40
CA LYS A 164 10.13 15.55 -29.90
C LYS A 164 9.25 16.38 -30.85
N LYS A 165 8.46 15.72 -31.71
CA LYS A 165 7.69 16.36 -32.80
C LYS A 165 6.19 16.45 -32.54
N ARG A 166 5.58 15.45 -31.88
CA ARG A 166 4.12 15.25 -31.87
C ARG A 166 3.47 15.51 -30.50
N GLY A 167 4.21 16.14 -29.58
CA GLY A 167 3.76 16.42 -28.22
C GLY A 167 3.56 15.15 -27.37
N LEU A 168 2.70 15.25 -26.37
CA LEU A 168 2.38 14.18 -25.43
C LEU A 168 1.52 13.10 -26.11
N LYS A 169 1.91 11.83 -26.00
CA LYS A 169 1.20 10.67 -26.52
C LYS A 169 0.89 9.70 -25.39
N VAL A 170 -0.35 9.24 -25.35
CA VAL A 170 -0.78 8.19 -24.40
C VAL A 170 -0.76 6.86 -25.13
N VAL A 171 0.17 5.98 -24.74
CA VAL A 171 0.35 4.66 -25.36
C VAL A 171 -0.13 3.59 -24.39
N PRO A 172 -1.09 2.73 -24.78
CA PRO A 172 -1.49 1.60 -23.94
C PRO A 172 -0.37 0.59 -23.85
N LYS A 173 -0.22 -0.03 -22.68
CA LYS A 173 0.78 -1.07 -22.42
C LYS A 173 0.38 -2.42 -23.03
N GLU A 174 -0.91 -2.68 -23.08
CA GLU A 174 -1.46 -3.89 -23.68
C GLU A 174 -1.06 -4.04 -25.15
N GLY A 175 -0.51 -5.20 -25.51
CA GLY A 175 -0.05 -5.53 -26.85
C GLY A 175 1.05 -4.61 -27.36
N THR A 176 1.86 -4.04 -26.46
CA THR A 176 3.00 -3.18 -26.82
C THR A 176 4.30 -3.66 -26.19
N ILE A 177 5.38 -3.54 -26.96
CA ILE A 177 6.73 -3.84 -26.51
C ILE A 177 7.54 -2.56 -26.62
N PHE A 178 8.10 -2.16 -25.49
CA PHE A 178 8.88 -0.94 -25.37
C PHE A 178 10.36 -1.28 -25.33
N ARG A 179 11.15 -0.64 -26.18
CA ARG A 179 12.60 -0.74 -26.19
C ARG A 179 13.19 0.47 -25.49
N ILE A 180 14.13 0.22 -24.60
CA ILE A 180 14.89 1.23 -23.88
C ILE A 180 16.38 0.99 -24.14
N GLU A 181 17.10 2.07 -24.39
CA GLU A 181 18.53 2.04 -24.71
C GLU A 181 19.29 2.84 -23.66
N VAL A 182 20.27 2.19 -23.04
CA VAL A 182 21.14 2.76 -22.02
C VAL A 182 22.56 2.84 -22.61
N PRO A 183 23.15 4.04 -22.75
CA PRO A 183 24.52 4.16 -23.22
C PRO A 183 25.47 3.63 -22.16
N VAL A 184 26.39 2.74 -22.57
CA VAL A 184 27.42 2.18 -21.71
C VAL A 184 28.64 3.09 -21.77
N GLU A 185 29.15 3.52 -20.61
CA GLU A 185 30.38 4.32 -20.57
C GLU A 185 31.60 3.44 -20.86
N LYS A 186 32.57 3.97 -21.61
CA LYS A 186 33.80 3.25 -21.91
C LYS A 186 34.64 3.19 -20.64
N ASN A 187 34.86 2.00 -20.10
CA ASN A 187 35.87 1.82 -19.06
C ASN A 187 37.24 2.23 -19.66
N ALA A 188 37.99 3.06 -18.94
CA ALA A 188 39.26 3.66 -19.37
C ALA A 188 40.43 2.67 -19.58
N SER A 189 40.15 1.37 -19.69
CA SER A 189 41.13 0.30 -19.76
C SER A 189 40.82 -0.65 -20.92
N GLY A 190 41.31 -0.26 -22.11
CA GLY A 190 41.70 -1.20 -23.16
C GLY A 190 40.91 -1.15 -24.47
N GLY A 191 41.55 -0.63 -25.51
CA GLY A 191 41.32 -1.02 -26.91
C GLY A 191 40.45 -0.07 -27.71
N GLU A 192 41.09 0.61 -28.66
CA GLU A 192 40.50 1.39 -29.74
C GLU A 192 39.57 0.51 -30.62
N ASP A 193 38.57 1.14 -31.24
CA ASP A 193 37.64 0.57 -32.24
C ASP A 193 36.52 -0.39 -31.80
N LYS A 194 35.65 0.05 -30.88
CA LYS A 194 34.27 -0.48 -30.81
C LYS A 194 33.26 0.66 -30.72
N ALA A 195 32.37 0.71 -31.70
CA ALA A 195 31.21 1.59 -31.78
C ALA A 195 30.49 1.69 -30.41
N ASP A 196 29.95 2.86 -30.10
CA ASP A 196 29.22 3.16 -28.85
C ASP A 196 28.30 1.99 -28.45
N LYS A 197 28.79 1.13 -27.55
CA LYS A 197 28.02 -0.02 -27.10
C LYS A 197 26.85 0.51 -26.29
N GLN A 198 25.65 0.21 -26.75
CA GLN A 198 24.41 0.52 -26.06
C GLN A 198 23.83 -0.76 -25.51
N PHE A 199 23.47 -0.75 -24.23
CA PHE A 199 22.69 -1.82 -23.63
C PHE A 199 21.22 -1.54 -23.95
N ALA A 200 20.63 -2.35 -24.81
CA ALA A 200 19.22 -2.27 -25.15
C ALA A 200 18.45 -3.42 -24.49
N PHE A 201 17.30 -3.10 -23.92
CA PHE A 201 16.37 -4.11 -23.41
C PHE A 201 14.94 -3.80 -23.83
N GLU A 202 14.16 -4.88 -23.99
CA GLU A 202 12.74 -4.80 -24.31
C GLU A 202 11.91 -5.10 -23.07
N VAL A 203 10.86 -4.29 -22.89
CA VAL A 203 9.90 -4.44 -21.81
C VAL A 203 8.54 -4.75 -22.41
N LEU A 204 7.99 -5.90 -22.00
CA LEU A 204 6.68 -6.36 -22.41
C LEU A 204 5.61 -5.58 -21.64
N GLY A 205 4.81 -4.79 -22.36
CA GLY A 205 3.81 -3.92 -21.76
C GLY A 205 2.71 -4.68 -21.02
N ASP A 206 2.31 -5.86 -21.49
CA ASP A 206 1.32 -6.74 -20.84
C ASP A 206 1.72 -7.09 -19.40
N GLN A 207 3.01 -7.35 -19.17
CA GLN A 207 3.54 -7.66 -17.84
C GLN A 207 3.75 -6.40 -16.98
N MET A 208 3.70 -5.22 -17.58
CA MET A 208 3.86 -3.93 -16.94
C MET A 208 2.54 -3.19 -16.66
N MET A 209 1.38 -3.86 -16.74
CA MET A 209 0.04 -3.27 -16.49
C MET A 209 -0.24 -2.94 -15.00
N LEU A 210 0.77 -2.40 -14.31
CA LEU A 210 0.79 -1.97 -12.93
C LEU A 210 1.44 -0.60 -12.84
N ARG A 211 1.09 0.15 -11.80
CA ARG A 211 1.80 1.39 -11.47
C ARG A 211 3.18 1.04 -10.94
N ALA A 212 4.16 1.90 -11.16
CA ALA A 212 5.52 1.70 -10.67
C ALA A 212 5.66 1.36 -9.17
N PRO A 213 5.01 2.06 -8.22
CA PRO A 213 5.09 1.69 -6.80
C PRO A 213 4.46 0.33 -6.49
N ASP A 214 3.47 -0.09 -7.29
CA ASP A 214 2.85 -1.41 -7.14
C ASP A 214 3.76 -2.51 -7.72
N ARG A 215 4.65 -2.20 -8.68
CA ARG A 215 5.62 -3.18 -9.24
C ARG A 215 6.71 -3.53 -8.25
N ALA A 216 7.28 -2.53 -7.59
CA ALA A 216 8.40 -2.72 -6.67
C ALA A 216 8.09 -3.73 -5.54
N ASN A 217 6.83 -3.78 -5.09
CA ASN A 217 6.39 -4.68 -4.02
C ASN A 217 5.80 -6.00 -4.54
N ARG A 218 5.68 -6.19 -5.86
CA ARG A 218 5.02 -7.36 -6.44
C ARG A 218 6.02 -8.49 -6.70
N LYS A 219 5.64 -9.70 -6.29
CA LYS A 219 6.30 -10.93 -6.73
C LYS A 219 5.82 -11.27 -8.13
N PHE A 220 6.67 -11.07 -9.13
CA PHE A 220 6.38 -11.48 -10.51
C PHE A 220 6.40 -13.00 -10.62
N LYS A 221 5.38 -13.56 -11.26
CA LYS A 221 5.28 -15.00 -11.56
C LYS A 221 5.42 -15.17 -13.07
N SER A 222 6.10 -16.22 -13.50
CA SER A 222 6.15 -16.59 -14.89
C SER A 222 4.74 -17.01 -15.35
N HIS A 223 4.22 -16.28 -16.33
CA HIS A 223 3.00 -16.64 -17.04
C HIS A 223 3.35 -16.87 -18.49
N PHE A 224 2.75 -17.90 -19.09
CA PHE A 224 2.85 -18.10 -20.54
C PHE A 224 2.17 -16.94 -21.26
N LEU A 225 2.88 -16.35 -22.20
CA LEU A 225 2.37 -15.27 -23.04
C LEU A 225 2.04 -15.85 -24.42
N ALA A 226 0.76 -15.82 -24.78
CA ALA A 226 0.28 -16.43 -26.01
C ALA A 226 0.76 -15.71 -27.28
N ASN A 227 1.09 -14.41 -27.18
CA ASN A 227 1.34 -13.53 -28.32
C ASN A 227 2.58 -12.64 -28.09
N ILE A 228 3.80 -13.22 -28.12
CA ILE A 228 5.08 -12.46 -28.21
C ILE A 228 5.61 -12.49 -29.64
#